data_AF-A0AB40E5U1-F1
#
_entry.id   AF-A0AB40E5U1-F1
#
_cell.length_a   1.000
_cell.length_b   1.000
_cell.length_c   1.000
_cell.angle_alpha   90.00
_cell.angle_beta   90.00
_cell.angle_gamma   90.00
#
_symmetry.space_group_name_H-M   'P 1'
#
loop_
_entity.id
_entity.type
_entity.pdbx_description
1 polymer ?
#
loop_
_entity_poly.entity_id
_entity_poly.type
_entity_poly.pdbx_seq_one_letter_code
_entity_poly.pdbx_strand_id
1 'polypeptide(L)'
;MASFDEAPPGNSKTGEKIFRTKCAQCHTVDKGAGHKQGPNLNGLFGRQSGTTAGYSYSAANKNMAVTWEEKTLYDYLLNPKKYIPGTKMVFPGLKKPQDRADLIAYLKESTA
;
A
#
# COMPACT_ATOMS: atom_id res chain seq x y z
N MET A 1 -13.71 -13.35 7.81
CA MET A 1 -12.60 -12.39 7.58
C MET A 1 -13.24 -11.16 6.99
N ALA A 2 -13.15 -10.00 7.63
CA ALA A 2 -13.76 -8.78 7.08
C ALA A 2 -13.06 -8.44 5.76
N SER A 3 -13.80 -8.43 4.65
CA SER A 3 -13.30 -8.03 3.34
C SER A 3 -13.41 -6.51 3.16
N PHE A 4 -12.89 -5.94 2.07
CA PHE A 4 -13.07 -4.50 1.81
C PHE A 4 -14.54 -4.13 1.58
N ASP A 5 -15.38 -5.05 1.11
CA ASP A 5 -16.81 -4.82 0.90
C ASP A 5 -17.57 -4.60 2.22
N GLU A 6 -16.99 -5.04 3.34
CA GLU A 6 -17.51 -4.83 4.71
C GLU A 6 -16.69 -3.78 5.48
N ALA A 7 -15.75 -3.10 4.80
CA ALA A 7 -14.93 -2.09 5.45
C ALA A 7 -15.76 -0.85 5.79
N PRO A 8 -15.48 -0.18 6.93
CA PRO A 8 -16.11 1.09 7.22
C PRO A 8 -15.70 2.15 6.18
N PRO A 9 -16.46 3.24 6.02
CA PRO A 9 -16.07 4.35 5.15
C PRO A 9 -14.71 4.92 5.55
N GLY A 10 -13.83 5.12 4.57
CA GLY A 10 -12.49 5.67 4.79
C GLY A 10 -12.48 7.19 4.89
N ASN A 11 -11.62 7.73 5.76
CA ASN A 11 -11.35 9.17 5.89
C ASN A 11 -9.91 9.49 5.48
N SER A 12 -9.75 10.19 4.36
CA SER A 12 -8.43 10.56 3.80
C SER A 12 -7.56 11.38 4.76
N LYS A 13 -8.13 12.30 5.56
CA LYS A 13 -7.36 13.10 6.54
C LYS A 13 -6.80 12.25 7.68
N THR A 14 -7.53 11.22 8.10
CA THR A 14 -7.01 10.24 9.06
C THR A 14 -5.98 9.33 8.38
N GLY A 15 -6.25 8.91 7.15
CA GLY A 15 -5.33 8.13 6.31
C GLY A 15 -3.97 8.80 6.11
N GLU A 16 -3.95 10.11 5.90
CA GLU A 16 -2.72 10.90 5.80
C GLU A 16 -1.87 10.78 7.07
N LYS A 17 -2.49 10.90 8.25
CA LYS A 17 -1.79 10.74 9.53
C LYS A 17 -1.21 9.34 9.69
N ILE A 18 -1.95 8.32 9.26
CA ILE A 18 -1.47 6.93 9.24
C ILE A 18 -0.29 6.81 8.29
N PHE A 19 -0.40 7.33 7.07
CA PHE A 19 0.68 7.32 6.09
C PHE A 19 1.95 7.98 6.61
N ARG A 20 1.84 9.19 7.18
CA ARG A 20 2.97 9.93 7.75
C ARG A 20 3.70 9.15 8.86
N THR A 21 2.95 8.44 9.70
CA THR A 21 3.53 7.73 10.86
C THR A 21 3.95 6.29 10.58
N LYS A 22 3.40 5.65 9.55
CA LYS A 22 3.59 4.21 9.27
C LYS A 22 4.24 3.92 7.93
N CYS A 23 4.22 4.85 6.97
CA CYS A 23 4.58 4.59 5.58
C CYS A 23 5.59 5.60 5.01
N ALA A 24 5.53 6.87 5.42
CA ALA A 24 6.31 7.96 4.82
C ALA A 24 7.83 7.87 5.03
N GLN A 25 8.29 7.07 6.00
CA GLN A 25 9.72 6.74 6.13
C GLN A 25 10.23 5.98 4.90
N CYS A 26 9.40 5.11 4.33
CA CYS A 26 9.77 4.20 3.26
C CYS A 26 9.19 4.61 1.90
N HIS A 27 8.16 5.44 1.87
CA HIS A 27 7.44 5.75 0.64
C HIS A 27 7.28 7.26 0.41
N THR A 28 7.13 7.57 -0.86
CA THR A 28 6.70 8.86 -1.42
C THR A 28 5.44 8.60 -2.24
N VAL A 29 4.59 9.61 -2.40
CA VAL A 29 3.33 9.51 -3.16
C VAL A 29 3.29 10.47 -4.36
N ASP A 30 4.06 11.56 -4.29
CA ASP A 30 4.12 12.55 -5.36
C ASP A 30 4.88 12.02 -6.58
N LYS A 31 4.37 12.37 -7.77
CA LYS A 31 5.00 12.05 -9.04
C LYS A 31 6.41 12.64 -9.10
N GLY A 32 7.39 11.80 -9.42
CA GLY A 32 8.79 12.22 -9.58
C GLY A 32 9.57 12.39 -8.27
N ALA A 33 8.96 12.20 -7.09
CA ALA A 33 9.64 12.35 -5.80
C ALA A 33 10.69 11.25 -5.49
N GLY A 34 11.03 10.40 -6.46
CA GLY A 34 12.00 9.33 -6.31
C GLY A 34 11.56 8.22 -5.35
N HIS A 35 12.44 7.25 -5.13
CA HIS A 35 12.24 6.14 -4.20
C HIS A 35 12.91 6.42 -2.84
N LYS A 36 12.47 5.73 -1.79
CA LYS A 36 13.16 5.68 -0.49
C LYS A 36 13.54 4.22 -0.23
N GLN A 37 13.39 3.74 1.00
CA GLN A 37 13.53 2.32 1.31
C GLN A 37 12.53 1.45 0.51
N GLY A 38 11.32 1.98 0.28
CA GLY A 38 10.28 1.44 -0.59
C GLY A 38 10.14 2.22 -1.91
N PRO A 39 9.39 1.68 -2.88
CA PRO A 39 9.12 2.37 -4.15
C PRO A 39 8.27 3.63 -3.95
N ASN A 40 8.34 4.51 -4.95
CA ASN A 40 7.35 5.58 -5.09
C ASN A 40 5.97 4.97 -5.38
N LEU A 41 4.94 5.48 -4.73
CA LEU A 41 3.57 4.98 -4.82
C LEU A 41 2.70 5.76 -5.81
N ASN A 42 3.18 6.81 -6.48
CA ASN A 42 2.43 7.49 -7.53
C ASN A 42 1.92 6.50 -8.59
N GLY A 43 0.68 6.69 -9.05
CA GLY A 43 -0.05 5.82 -9.97
C GLY A 43 -0.35 4.43 -9.43
N LEU A 44 -0.49 4.24 -8.09
CA LEU A 44 -0.56 2.91 -7.47
C LEU A 44 -1.75 2.10 -7.96
N PHE A 45 -2.93 2.71 -7.99
CA PHE A 45 -4.19 2.02 -8.28
C PHE A 45 -4.25 1.60 -9.75
N GLY A 46 -4.66 0.36 -10.01
CA GLY A 46 -4.63 -0.28 -11.33
C GLY A 46 -3.25 -0.80 -11.77
N ARG A 47 -2.16 -0.47 -11.06
CA ARG A 47 -0.82 -0.94 -11.42
C ARG A 47 -0.53 -2.32 -10.82
N GLN A 48 0.15 -3.16 -11.60
CA GLN A 48 0.64 -4.46 -11.15
C GLN A 48 1.81 -4.34 -10.16
N SER A 49 1.87 -5.22 -9.16
CA SER A 49 2.95 -5.26 -8.17
C SER A 49 4.32 -5.45 -8.81
N GLY A 50 5.34 -4.80 -8.25
CA GLY A 50 6.73 -4.99 -8.70
C GLY A 50 7.13 -4.25 -9.98
N THR A 51 6.34 -3.28 -10.45
CA THR A 51 6.52 -2.65 -11.76
C THR A 51 6.93 -1.17 -11.75
N THR A 52 7.06 -0.51 -10.60
CA THR A 52 7.54 0.88 -10.58
C THR A 52 8.96 0.95 -11.15
N ALA A 53 9.12 1.71 -12.23
CA ALA A 53 10.41 1.87 -12.91
C ALA A 53 11.48 2.42 -11.95
N GLY A 54 12.70 1.89 -12.06
CA GLY A 54 13.84 2.31 -11.25
C GLY A 54 13.92 1.71 -9.84
N TYR A 55 12.92 0.95 -9.38
CA TYR A 55 12.96 0.31 -8.06
C TYR A 55 13.27 -1.19 -8.12
N SER A 56 14.18 -1.64 -7.24
CA SER A 56 14.60 -3.04 -7.14
C SER A 56 13.73 -3.85 -6.18
N TYR A 57 12.65 -4.43 -6.71
CA TYR A 57 11.74 -5.31 -5.96
C TYR A 57 12.33 -6.68 -5.60
N SER A 58 11.76 -7.34 -4.59
CA SER A 58 11.99 -8.77 -4.38
C SER A 58 11.32 -9.60 -5.48
N ALA A 59 11.87 -10.80 -5.75
CA ALA A 59 11.27 -11.74 -6.69
C ALA A 59 9.82 -12.07 -6.32
N ALA A 60 9.54 -12.25 -5.02
CA ALA A 60 8.18 -12.49 -4.53
C ALA A 60 7.18 -11.39 -4.92
N ASN A 61 7.56 -10.12 -4.78
CA ASN A 61 6.64 -9.01 -5.11
C ASN A 61 6.38 -8.91 -6.62
N LYS A 62 7.39 -9.17 -7.46
CA LYS A 62 7.22 -9.23 -8.91
C LYS A 62 6.34 -10.41 -9.33
N ASN A 63 6.62 -11.60 -8.79
CA ASN A 63 5.95 -12.84 -9.20
C ASN A 63 4.51 -12.95 -8.73
N MET A 64 4.13 -12.30 -7.62
CA MET A 64 2.74 -12.26 -7.18
C MET A 64 1.82 -11.56 -8.17
N ALA A 65 2.34 -10.63 -8.98
CA ALA A 65 1.62 -10.02 -10.09
C ALA A 65 0.25 -9.43 -9.71
N VAL A 66 0.12 -8.90 -8.49
CA VAL A 66 -1.16 -8.41 -7.95
C VAL A 66 -1.46 -7.05 -8.57
N THR A 67 -2.65 -6.87 -9.13
CA THR A 67 -3.15 -5.54 -9.49
C THR A 67 -3.58 -4.81 -8.23
N TRP A 68 -3.00 -3.65 -7.95
CA TRP A 68 -3.34 -2.88 -6.77
C TRP A 68 -4.66 -2.15 -6.95
N GLU A 69 -5.67 -2.62 -6.23
CA GLU A 69 -6.97 -1.99 -6.02
C GLU A 69 -7.31 -1.95 -4.53
N GLU A 70 -8.38 -1.27 -4.13
CA GLU A 70 -8.77 -1.15 -2.72
C GLU A 70 -8.87 -2.51 -2.03
N LYS A 71 -9.48 -3.51 -2.69
CA LYS A 71 -9.66 -4.86 -2.12
C LYS A 71 -8.31 -5.53 -1.84
N THR A 72 -7.43 -5.54 -2.84
CA THR A 72 -6.10 -6.16 -2.72
C THR A 72 -5.21 -5.43 -1.71
N LEU A 73 -5.27 -4.09 -1.66
CA LEU A 73 -4.54 -3.29 -0.70
C LEU A 73 -5.06 -3.51 0.72
N TYR A 74 -6.38 -3.64 0.90
CA TYR A 74 -6.99 -3.91 2.19
C TYR A 74 -6.50 -5.25 2.77
N ASP A 75 -6.45 -6.29 1.96
CA ASP A 75 -5.95 -7.60 2.39
C ASP A 75 -4.43 -7.59 2.61
N TYR A 76 -3.68 -6.96 1.70
CA TYR A 76 -2.23 -6.82 1.79
C TYR A 76 -1.81 -6.08 3.07
N LEU A 77 -2.47 -4.96 3.38
CA LEU A 77 -2.16 -4.12 4.52
C LEU A 77 -2.49 -4.78 5.86
N LEU A 78 -3.35 -5.80 5.91
CA LEU A 78 -3.58 -6.57 7.14
C LEU A 78 -2.31 -7.31 7.58
N ASN A 79 -1.57 -7.91 6.63
CA ASN A 79 -0.31 -8.58 6.88
C ASN A 79 0.51 -8.78 5.58
N PRO A 80 1.42 -7.85 5.23
CA PRO A 80 2.17 -7.90 3.98
C PRO A 80 3.00 -9.17 3.78
N LYS A 81 3.62 -9.68 4.84
CA LYS A 81 4.44 -10.90 4.77
C LYS A 81 3.62 -12.16 4.54
N LYS A 82 2.37 -12.17 5.04
CA LYS A 82 1.45 -13.28 4.79
C LYS A 82 0.87 -13.20 3.37
N TYR A 83 0.57 -12.00 2.89
CA TYR A 83 0.00 -11.79 1.56
C TYR A 83 1.03 -12.00 0.44
N ILE A 84 2.27 -11.49 0.61
CA ILE A 84 3.40 -11.72 -0.30
C ILE A 84 4.55 -12.37 0.50
N PRO A 85 4.58 -13.71 0.63
CA PRO A 85 5.68 -14.41 1.27
C PRO A 85 7.00 -14.12 0.56
N GLY A 86 8.01 -13.64 1.29
CA GLY A 86 9.30 -13.22 0.72
C GLY A 86 9.35 -11.75 0.26
N THR A 87 8.34 -10.94 0.59
CA THR A 87 8.46 -9.47 0.48
C THR A 87 9.56 -8.93 1.39
N LYS A 88 10.29 -7.92 0.92
CA LYS A 88 11.30 -7.19 1.71
C LYS A 88 10.69 -6.07 2.57
N MET A 89 9.39 -5.80 2.43
CA MET A 89 8.70 -4.78 3.22
C MET A 89 8.59 -5.22 4.69
N VAL A 90 9.28 -4.49 5.57
CA VAL A 90 9.22 -4.72 7.02
C VAL A 90 8.08 -3.89 7.61
N PHE A 91 6.87 -4.44 7.57
CA PHE A 91 5.68 -3.82 8.15
C PHE A 91 4.77 -4.88 8.78
N PRO A 92 4.38 -4.74 10.06
CA PRO A 92 3.56 -5.74 10.76
C PRO A 92 2.09 -5.81 10.27
N GLY A 93 1.67 -4.80 9.51
CA GLY A 93 0.29 -4.63 9.03
C GLY A 93 -0.58 -3.78 9.96
N LEU A 94 -1.72 -3.35 9.44
CA LEU A 94 -2.77 -2.59 10.13
C LEU A 94 -3.90 -3.54 10.49
N LYS A 95 -4.11 -3.81 11.78
CA LYS A 95 -5.10 -4.81 12.24
C LYS A 95 -6.52 -4.26 12.28
N LYS A 96 -6.68 -2.96 12.55
CA LYS A 96 -7.99 -2.32 12.59
C LYS A 96 -8.55 -2.13 11.17
N PRO A 97 -9.81 -2.55 10.90
CA PRO A 97 -10.49 -2.26 9.64
C PRO A 97 -10.50 -0.79 9.25
N GLN A 98 -10.81 0.09 10.21
CA GLN A 98 -10.84 1.55 9.99
C GLN A 98 -9.49 2.09 9.51
N ASP A 99 -8.39 1.72 10.16
CA ASP A 99 -7.05 2.20 9.78
C ASP A 99 -6.70 1.84 8.33
N ARG A 100 -7.12 0.65 7.86
CA ARG A 100 -6.91 0.23 6.47
C ARG A 100 -7.78 1.02 5.51
N ALA A 101 -9.06 1.17 5.81
CA ALA A 101 -9.99 1.96 4.99
C ALA A 101 -9.54 3.43 4.86
N ASP A 102 -9.14 4.04 5.97
CA ASP A 102 -8.64 5.42 6.01
C ASP A 102 -7.36 5.58 5.18
N LEU A 103 -6.38 4.68 5.37
CA LEU A 103 -5.13 4.73 4.61
C LEU A 103 -5.38 4.53 3.11
N ILE A 104 -6.26 3.61 2.72
CA ILE A 104 -6.59 3.36 1.31
C ILE A 104 -7.27 4.58 0.69
N ALA A 105 -8.19 5.24 1.39
CA ALA A 105 -8.81 6.47 0.93
C ALA A 105 -7.77 7.56 0.65
N TYR A 106 -6.83 7.78 1.58
CA TYR A 106 -5.72 8.72 1.37
C TYR A 106 -4.82 8.33 0.19
N LEU A 107 -4.44 7.05 0.08
CA LEU A 107 -3.58 6.60 -1.01
C LEU A 107 -4.27 6.79 -2.36
N LYS A 108 -5.58 6.55 -2.45
CA LYS A 108 -6.34 6.71 -3.70
C LYS A 108 -6.31 8.15 -4.20
N GLU A 109 -6.45 9.11 -3.30
CA GLU A 109 -6.37 10.53 -3.62
C GLU A 109 -4.92 10.97 -3.92
N SER A 110 -3.97 10.56 -3.08
CA SER A 110 -2.60 11.11 -3.10
C SER A 110 -1.68 10.47 -4.11
N THR A 111 -2.09 9.33 -4.69
CA THR A 111 -1.30 8.61 -5.71
C THR A 111 -1.92 8.69 -7.10
N ALA A 112 -2.99 9.45 -7.28
CA ALA A 112 -3.56 9.71 -8.60
C ALA A 112 -2.59 10.49 -9.52
#